data_AF-A0A7W1AF75-F1
#
_entry.id   AF-A0A7W1AF75-F1
#
_cell.length_a   1.000
_cell.length_b   1.000
_cell.length_c   1.000
_cell.angle_alpha   90.00
_cell.angle_beta   90.00
_cell.angle_gamma   90.00
#
_symmetry.space_group_name_H-M   'P 1'
#
loop_
_entity.id
_entity.type
_entity.pdbx_description
1 polymer ?
#
loop_
_entity_poly.entity_id
_entity_poly.type
_entity_poly.pdbx_seq_one_letter_code
_entity_poly.pdbx_strand_id
1 'polypeptide(L)'
;GILTQKLPWGLVLIGVFLTLAIELMGLQSLPIAVGVYLPISTSSAMFAGGVVRWLVERRARGAARSIAEVESGPGVLFASGLIAGGALAGVAIAGVAAALVRPAETAQVPAADYLAHLVGLQGALGAVAQNDLVALAAFAVLAVALYRVAGR
;
A
#
# COMPACT_ATOMS: atom_id res chain seq x y z
N GLY A 1 -4.62 -20.09 17.98
CA GLY A 1 -3.87 -18.97 18.56
C GLY A 1 -4.80 -18.06 19.32
N ILE A 2 -5.49 -17.14 18.63
CA ILE A 2 -6.47 -16.23 19.24
C ILE A 2 -7.74 -16.95 19.69
N LEU A 3 -8.24 -17.89 18.88
CA LEU A 3 -9.45 -18.69 19.19
C LEU A 3 -9.23 -19.80 20.24
N THR A 4 -7.97 -20.10 20.58
CA THR A 4 -7.57 -21.15 21.53
C THR A 4 -6.80 -20.62 22.74
N GLN A 5 -6.68 -19.29 22.91
CA GLN A 5 -5.92 -18.56 23.96
C GLN A 5 -4.44 -18.97 24.18
N LYS A 6 -3.91 -19.96 23.46
CA LYS A 6 -2.49 -20.32 23.50
C LYS A 6 -1.72 -19.44 22.53
N LEU A 7 -1.40 -18.22 22.97
CA LEU A 7 -0.41 -17.40 22.29
C LEU A 7 0.99 -17.90 22.66
N PRO A 8 1.87 -18.14 21.68
CA PRO A 8 3.25 -18.54 21.92
C PRO A 8 4.04 -17.34 22.49
N TRP A 9 3.89 -17.08 23.78
CA TRP A 9 4.52 -15.96 24.52
C TRP A 9 6.03 -15.89 24.33
N GLY A 10 6.70 -17.03 24.13
CA GLY A 10 8.12 -17.07 23.78
C GLY A 10 8.44 -16.28 22.50
N LEU A 11 7.64 -16.42 21.44
CA LEU A 11 7.85 -15.70 20.18
C LEU A 11 7.57 -14.19 20.34
N VAL A 12 6.59 -13.82 21.17
CA VAL A 12 6.27 -12.41 21.48
C VAL A 12 7.43 -11.77 22.24
N LEU A 13 7.94 -12.43 23.29
CA LEU A 13 9.06 -11.92 24.07
C LEU A 13 10.32 -11.78 23.22
N ILE A 14 10.61 -12.73 22.32
CA ILE A 14 11.71 -12.61 21.35
C ILE A 14 11.54 -11.35 20.49
N GLY A 15 10.32 -11.08 20.00
CA GLY A 15 10.02 -9.86 19.27
C GLY A 15 10.30 -8.58 20.08
N VAL A 16 9.89 -8.55 21.35
CA VAL A 16 10.14 -7.42 22.27
C VAL A 16 11.63 -7.22 22.54
N PHE A 17 12.38 -8.30 22.80
CA PHE A 17 13.83 -8.19 23.00
C PHE A 17 14.56 -7.74 21.74
N LEU A 18 14.11 -8.20 20.57
CA LEU A 18 14.65 -7.79 19.28
C LEU A 18 14.40 -6.30 19.02
N THR A 19 13.18 -5.80 19.25
CA THR A 19 12.88 -4.37 19.08
C THR A 19 13.65 -3.51 20.07
N LEU A 20 13.80 -3.93 21.33
CA LEU A 20 14.63 -3.24 22.31
C LEU A 20 16.10 -3.19 21.89
N ALA A 21 16.67 -4.29 21.41
CA ALA A 21 18.04 -4.32 20.91
C ALA A 21 18.23 -3.35 19.74
N ILE A 22 17.27 -3.31 18.80
CA ILE A 22 17.28 -2.39 17.65
C ILE A 22 17.17 -0.93 18.11
N GLU A 23 16.29 -0.64 19.06
CA GLU A 23 16.11 0.71 19.60
C GLU A 23 17.38 1.20 20.33
N LEU A 24 18.07 0.30 21.04
CA LEU A 24 19.37 0.58 21.68
C LEU A 24 20.49 0.84 20.67
N MET A 25 20.40 0.31 19.45
CA MET A 25 21.31 0.65 18.34
C MET A 25 21.01 2.03 17.72
N GLY A 26 19.99 2.76 18.23
CA GLY A 26 19.56 4.04 17.68
C GLY A 26 18.80 3.93 16.36
N LEU A 27 18.36 2.71 16.00
CA LEU A 27 17.56 2.45 14.81
C LEU A 27 16.08 2.43 15.19
N GLN A 28 15.24 3.01 14.34
CA GLN A 28 13.80 2.92 14.52
C GLN A 28 13.36 1.47 14.26
N SER A 29 12.78 0.82 15.26
CA SER A 29 12.37 -0.60 15.19
C SER A 29 11.22 -0.87 14.21
N LEU A 30 10.34 0.11 13.99
CA LEU A 30 9.12 -0.04 13.19
C LEU A 30 9.40 -0.26 11.68
N PRO A 31 10.22 0.56 11.00
CA PRO A 31 10.58 0.31 9.59
C PRO A 31 11.28 -1.03 9.36
N ILE A 32 12.12 -1.47 10.30
CA ILE A 32 12.83 -2.75 10.20
C ILE A 32 11.85 -3.93 10.31
N ALA A 33 10.95 -3.89 11.31
CA ALA A 33 9.95 -4.94 11.50
C ALA A 33 9.03 -5.08 10.27
N VAL A 34 8.58 -3.96 9.71
CA VAL A 34 7.75 -3.94 8.50
C VAL A 34 8.53 -4.46 7.29
N GLY A 35 9.79 -4.04 7.13
CA GLY A 35 10.63 -4.44 5.99
C GLY A 35 10.94 -5.93 5.94
N VAL A 36 11.13 -6.59 7.09
CA VAL A 36 11.40 -8.04 7.17
C VAL A 36 10.17 -8.88 6.87
N TYR A 37 8.97 -8.37 7.15
CA TYR A 37 7.71 -9.07 6.93
C TYR A 37 7.18 -8.96 5.49
N LEU A 38 7.53 -7.87 4.77
CA LEU A 38 6.93 -7.59 3.46
C LEU A 38 7.68 -8.26 2.29
N PRO A 39 6.96 -8.73 1.26
CA PRO A 39 7.56 -9.17 0.00
C PRO A 39 8.42 -8.07 -0.63
N ILE A 40 9.50 -8.48 -1.31
CA ILE A 40 10.44 -7.54 -1.95
C ILE A 40 9.75 -6.62 -2.97
N SER A 41 8.69 -7.10 -3.63
CA SER A 41 7.86 -6.30 -4.54
C SER A 41 7.21 -5.12 -3.81
N THR A 42 6.54 -5.37 -2.68
CA THR A 42 5.91 -4.34 -1.85
C THR A 42 6.95 -3.38 -1.25
N SER A 43 8.06 -3.92 -0.73
CA SER A 43 9.13 -3.10 -0.15
C SER A 43 9.79 -2.19 -1.19
N SER A 44 9.97 -2.65 -2.43
CA SER A 44 10.51 -1.84 -3.53
C SER A 44 9.58 -0.68 -3.93
N ALA A 45 8.26 -0.90 -3.92
CA ALA A 45 7.27 0.14 -4.17
C ALA A 45 7.27 1.21 -3.07
N MET A 46 7.36 0.79 -1.80
CA MET A 46 7.51 1.72 -0.66
C MET A 46 8.80 2.54 -0.77
N PHE A 47 9.92 1.89 -1.10
CA PHE A 47 11.19 2.55 -1.34
C PHE A 47 11.11 3.60 -2.45
N ALA A 48 10.49 3.27 -3.58
CA ALA A 48 10.29 4.21 -4.68
C ALA A 48 9.44 5.42 -4.26
N GLY A 49 8.41 5.23 -3.43
CA GLY A 49 7.67 6.34 -2.81
C GLY A 49 8.57 7.25 -1.95
N GLY A 50 9.48 6.66 -1.17
CA GLY A 50 10.50 7.38 -0.41
C GLY A 50 11.46 8.19 -1.29
N VAL A 51 11.86 7.63 -2.44
CA VAL A 51 12.67 8.35 -3.45
C VAL A 51 11.93 9.57 -4.01
N VAL A 52 10.64 9.43 -4.33
CA VAL A 52 9.81 10.57 -4.78
C VAL A 52 9.76 11.65 -3.70
N ARG A 53 9.52 11.28 -2.43
CA ARG A 53 9.54 12.21 -1.29
C ARG A 53 10.89 12.94 -1.18
N TRP A 54 11.99 12.21 -1.27
CA TRP A 54 13.33 12.79 -1.23
C TRP A 54 13.58 13.80 -2.37
N LEU A 55 13.11 13.50 -3.58
CA LEU A 55 13.18 14.42 -4.73
C LEU A 55 12.36 15.70 -4.51
N VAL A 56 11.16 15.58 -3.93
CA VAL A 56 10.29 16.72 -3.60
C VAL A 56 10.96 17.62 -2.55
N GLU A 57 11.48 17.03 -1.46
CA GLU A 57 12.17 17.80 -0.42
C GLU A 57 13.43 18.50 -0.95
N ARG A 58 14.19 17.83 -1.83
CA ARG A 58 15.35 18.43 -2.48
C ARG A 58 14.97 19.64 -3.33
N ARG A 59 13.85 19.58 -4.05
CA ARG A 59 13.31 20.71 -4.83
C ARG A 59 12.82 21.84 -3.93
N ALA A 60 12.13 21.51 -2.83
CA ALA A 60 11.62 22.49 -1.87
C ALA A 60 12.75 23.30 -1.22
N ARG A 61 13.86 22.64 -0.82
CA ARG A 61 15.07 23.30 -0.31
C ARG A 61 15.63 24.34 -1.30
N GLY A 62 15.65 24.00 -2.60
CA GLY A 62 16.10 24.92 -3.65
C GLY A 62 15.14 26.10 -3.92
N ALA A 63 13.87 25.97 -3.55
CA ALA A 63 12.85 27.00 -3.69
C ALA A 63 12.63 27.82 -2.40
N ALA A 64 13.50 27.66 -1.40
CA ALA A 64 13.37 28.27 -0.06
C ALA A 64 12.01 28.01 0.64
N ARG A 65 11.31 26.92 0.27
CA ARG A 65 10.08 26.47 0.94
C ARG A 65 10.42 25.76 2.23
N SER A 66 9.61 25.97 3.26
CA SER A 66 9.77 25.30 4.54
C SER A 66 9.33 23.83 4.46
N ILE A 67 9.88 22.95 5.32
CA ILE A 67 9.44 21.55 5.40
C ILE A 67 7.97 21.46 5.81
N ALA A 68 7.51 22.37 6.67
CA ALA A 68 6.12 22.45 7.11
C ALA A 68 5.15 22.70 5.94
N GLU A 69 5.55 23.54 4.97
CA GLU A 69 4.77 23.77 3.74
C GLU A 69 4.70 22.52 2.85
N VAL A 70 5.78 21.73 2.79
CA VAL A 70 5.80 20.47 2.04
C VAL A 70 4.90 19.42 2.70
N GLU A 71 4.87 19.39 4.03
CA GLU A 71 4.09 18.45 4.82
C GLU A 71 2.59 18.78 4.82
N SER A 72 2.23 20.06 4.76
CA SER A 72 0.84 20.51 4.56
C SER A 72 0.49 20.72 3.08
N GLY A 73 1.39 20.33 2.18
CA GLY A 73 1.32 20.65 0.76
C GLY A 73 0.31 19.80 -0.02
N PRO A 74 -0.01 20.21 -1.25
CA PRO A 74 -0.94 19.51 -2.13
C PRO A 74 -0.51 18.06 -2.43
N GLY A 75 0.79 17.76 -2.39
CA GLY A 75 1.32 16.41 -2.57
C GLY A 75 0.89 15.43 -1.46
N VAL A 76 0.89 15.86 -0.20
CA VAL A 76 0.47 15.03 0.94
C VAL A 76 -1.04 14.81 0.92
N LEU A 77 -1.82 15.86 0.61
CA LEU A 77 -3.28 15.76 0.44
C LEU A 77 -3.67 14.83 -0.72
N PHE A 78 -2.95 14.89 -1.84
CA PHE A 78 -3.18 13.99 -2.96
C PHE A 78 -2.86 12.53 -2.60
N ALA A 79 -1.73 12.30 -1.93
CA ALA A 79 -1.33 10.97 -1.48
C ALA A 79 -2.33 10.37 -0.46
N SER A 80 -2.76 11.14 0.54
CA SER A 80 -3.75 10.69 1.51
C SER A 80 -5.12 10.44 0.86
N GLY A 81 -5.51 11.27 -0.12
CA GLY A 81 -6.70 11.05 -0.93
C GLY A 81 -6.65 9.75 -1.75
N LEU A 82 -5.50 9.41 -2.33
CA LEU A 82 -5.32 8.13 -3.03
C LEU A 82 -5.40 6.93 -2.08
N ILE A 83 -4.80 7.03 -0.88
CA ILE A 83 -4.88 5.96 0.14
C ILE A 83 -6.33 5.78 0.62
N ALA A 84 -7.02 6.88 0.96
CA ALA A 84 -8.41 6.85 1.41
C ALA A 84 -9.35 6.36 0.31
N GLY A 85 -9.17 6.82 -0.92
CA GLY A 85 -9.94 6.37 -2.08
C GLY A 85 -9.76 4.87 -2.35
N GLY A 86 -8.53 4.36 -2.27
CA GLY A 86 -8.25 2.93 -2.39
C GLY A 86 -8.93 2.10 -1.30
N ALA A 87 -8.89 2.57 -0.05
CA ALA A 87 -9.59 1.91 1.06
C ALA A 87 -11.11 1.90 0.88
N LEU A 88 -11.71 3.04 0.50
CA LEU A 88 -13.15 3.15 0.25
C LEU A 88 -13.59 2.26 -0.93
N ALA A 89 -12.82 2.24 -2.02
CA ALA A 89 -13.07 1.35 -3.15
C ALA A 89 -12.99 -0.13 -2.73
N GLY A 90 -11.99 -0.50 -1.92
CA GLY A 90 -11.86 -1.85 -1.38
C GLY A 90 -13.06 -2.27 -0.52
N VAL A 91 -13.54 -1.39 0.36
CA VAL A 91 -14.74 -1.64 1.17
C VAL A 91 -15.99 -1.78 0.30
N ALA A 92 -16.16 -0.91 -0.71
CA ALA A 92 -17.27 -0.99 -1.65
C ALA A 92 -17.27 -2.31 -2.42
N ILE A 93 -16.12 -2.72 -2.96
CA ILE A 93 -15.96 -4.01 -3.66
C ILE A 93 -16.26 -5.18 -2.72
N ALA A 94 -15.77 -5.15 -1.48
CA ALA A 94 -16.05 -6.19 -0.50
C ALA A 94 -17.54 -6.30 -0.16
N GLY A 95 -18.24 -5.17 -0.02
CA GLY A 95 -19.68 -5.14 0.21
C GLY A 95 -20.48 -5.75 -0.96
N VAL A 96 -20.10 -5.41 -2.18
CA VAL A 96 -20.70 -5.99 -3.39
C VAL A 96 -20.38 -7.49 -3.50
N ALA A 97 -19.14 -7.90 -3.19
CA ALA A 97 -18.74 -9.31 -3.19
C ALA A 97 -19.53 -10.13 -2.16
N ALA A 98 -19.79 -9.57 -0.98
CA ALA A 98 -20.59 -10.21 0.06
C ALA A 98 -22.03 -10.51 -0.41
N ALA A 99 -22.64 -9.63 -1.20
CA ALA A 99 -23.97 -9.85 -1.77
C ALA A 99 -24.00 -11.00 -2.80
N LEU A 100 -22.85 -11.29 -3.42
CA LEU A 100 -22.70 -12.32 -4.46
C LEU A 100 -22.02 -13.60 -3.97
N VAL A 101 -21.73 -13.72 -2.67
CA VAL A 101 -21.14 -14.93 -2.07
C VAL A 101 -22.01 -16.17 -2.35
N ARG A 102 -23.34 -16.06 -2.22
CA ARG A 102 -24.27 -17.18 -2.41
C ARG A 102 -24.22 -17.77 -3.84
N PRO A 103 -24.36 -16.98 -4.92
CA PRO A 103 -24.19 -17.49 -6.27
C PRO A 103 -22.75 -17.90 -6.59
N ALA A 104 -21.74 -17.23 -6.03
CA ALA A 104 -20.32 -17.57 -6.24
C ALA A 104 -19.93 -18.92 -5.62
N GLU A 105 -20.42 -19.23 -4.42
CA GLU A 105 -20.24 -20.54 -3.77
C GLU A 105 -20.88 -21.67 -4.58
N THR A 106 -22.05 -21.40 -5.18
CA THR A 106 -22.75 -22.37 -6.05
C THR A 106 -21.96 -22.66 -7.33
N ALA A 107 -21.19 -21.68 -7.81
CA ALA A 107 -20.30 -21.79 -8.96
C ALA A 107 -18.87 -22.25 -8.61
N GLN A 108 -18.57 -22.51 -7.33
CA GLN A 108 -17.23 -22.87 -6.83
C GLN A 108 -16.11 -21.88 -7.20
N VAL A 109 -16.43 -20.59 -7.37
CA VAL A 109 -15.45 -19.54 -7.67
C VAL A 109 -15.41 -18.50 -6.55
N PRO A 110 -14.26 -17.87 -6.28
CA PRO A 110 -14.18 -16.74 -5.36
C PRO A 110 -15.16 -15.64 -5.77
N ALA A 111 -15.85 -15.01 -4.80
CA ALA A 111 -16.84 -13.98 -5.07
C ALA A 111 -16.27 -12.76 -5.84
N ALA A 112 -14.96 -12.49 -5.68
CA ALA A 112 -14.25 -11.48 -6.45
C ALA A 112 -14.13 -11.83 -7.94
N ASP A 113 -13.83 -13.09 -8.25
CA ASP A 113 -13.70 -13.57 -9.63
C ASP A 113 -15.08 -13.69 -10.30
N TYR A 114 -16.10 -14.10 -9.53
CA TYR A 114 -17.49 -14.11 -9.99
C TYR A 114 -17.97 -12.70 -10.38
N LEU A 115 -17.62 -11.69 -9.58
CA LEU A 115 -17.87 -10.29 -9.87
C LEU A 115 -17.15 -9.80 -11.13
N ALA A 116 -15.86 -10.11 -11.25
CA ALA A 116 -15.07 -9.73 -12.42
C ALA A 116 -15.63 -10.35 -13.71
N HIS A 117 -16.19 -11.56 -13.62
CA HIS A 117 -16.84 -12.25 -14.73
C HIS A 117 -18.18 -11.62 -15.10
N LEU A 118 -19.05 -11.31 -14.11
CA LEU A 118 -20.36 -10.69 -14.33
C LEU A 118 -20.28 -9.30 -14.96
N VAL A 119 -19.28 -8.50 -14.56
CA VAL A 119 -19.09 -7.14 -15.10
C VAL A 119 -18.34 -7.18 -16.45
N GLY A 120 -17.87 -8.34 -16.90
CA GLY A 120 -17.05 -8.48 -18.12
C GLY A 120 -15.65 -7.85 -18.00
N LEU A 121 -15.31 -7.37 -16.81
CA LEU A 121 -14.03 -6.74 -16.46
C LEU A 121 -12.85 -7.69 -16.66
N GLN A 122 -13.05 -8.97 -16.36
CA GLN A 122 -12.08 -10.04 -16.63
C GLN A 122 -11.67 -10.08 -18.11
N GLY A 123 -12.62 -10.01 -19.05
CA GLY A 123 -12.33 -10.12 -20.47
C GLY A 123 -11.67 -8.87 -21.05
N ALA A 124 -12.10 -7.70 -20.58
CA ALA A 124 -11.60 -6.41 -21.08
C ALA A 124 -10.27 -5.97 -20.43
N LEU A 125 -10.08 -6.25 -19.13
CA LEU A 125 -8.97 -5.75 -18.34
C LEU A 125 -8.12 -6.86 -17.71
N GLY A 126 -8.50 -8.13 -17.79
CA GLY A 126 -7.71 -9.23 -17.19
C GLY A 126 -6.30 -9.35 -17.75
N ALA A 127 -6.15 -9.27 -19.08
CA ALA A 127 -4.84 -9.29 -19.73
C ALA A 127 -3.99 -8.04 -19.40
N VAL A 128 -4.65 -6.92 -19.14
CA VAL A 128 -3.99 -5.64 -18.79
C VAL A 128 -3.59 -5.64 -17.31
N ALA A 129 -4.43 -6.17 -16.43
CA ALA A 129 -4.20 -6.26 -14.99
C ALA A 129 -3.12 -7.29 -14.62
N GLN A 130 -2.97 -8.35 -15.40
CA GLN A 130 -1.96 -9.39 -15.18
C GLN A 130 -0.59 -9.04 -15.78
N ASN A 131 -0.45 -7.90 -16.46
CA ASN A 131 0.80 -7.53 -17.12
C ASN A 131 1.66 -6.63 -16.22
N ASP A 132 2.84 -7.15 -15.83
CA ASP A 132 3.80 -6.44 -14.99
C ASP A 132 4.23 -5.07 -15.56
N LEU A 133 4.32 -4.94 -16.89
CA LEU A 133 4.66 -3.67 -17.54
C LEU A 133 3.57 -2.62 -17.34
N VAL A 134 2.30 -3.03 -17.36
CA VAL A 134 1.19 -2.12 -17.13
C VAL A 134 1.18 -1.67 -15.67
N ALA A 135 1.41 -2.58 -14.73
CA ALA A 135 1.54 -2.25 -13.31
C ALA A 135 2.69 -1.26 -13.06
N LEU A 136 3.85 -1.50 -13.69
CA LEU A 136 5.01 -0.61 -13.61
C LEU A 136 4.70 0.77 -14.23
N ALA A 137 4.05 0.80 -15.40
CA ALA A 137 3.66 2.04 -16.06
C ALA A 137 2.66 2.86 -15.23
N ALA A 138 1.64 2.20 -14.67
CA ALA A 138 0.66 2.84 -13.79
C ALA A 138 1.33 3.41 -12.53
N PHE A 139 2.24 2.64 -11.92
CA PHE A 139 3.03 3.10 -10.78
C PHE A 139 3.89 4.33 -11.14
N ALA A 140 4.59 4.28 -12.27
CA ALA A 140 5.40 5.40 -12.75
C ALA A 140 4.56 6.65 -13.03
N VAL A 141 3.37 6.50 -13.63
CA VAL A 141 2.42 7.61 -13.86
C VAL A 141 2.01 8.24 -12.53
N LEU A 142 1.67 7.42 -11.52
CA LEU A 142 1.31 7.92 -10.18
C LEU A 142 2.49 8.64 -9.50
N ALA A 143 3.71 8.09 -9.59
CA ALA A 143 4.91 8.71 -9.05
C ALA A 143 5.20 10.07 -9.69
N VAL A 144 5.07 10.17 -11.02
CA VAL A 144 5.24 11.42 -11.77
C VAL A 144 4.12 12.42 -11.43
N ALA A 145 2.88 11.96 -11.32
CA ALA A 145 1.75 12.80 -10.91
C ALA A 145 1.99 13.39 -9.52
N LEU A 146 2.41 12.57 -8.55
CA LEU A 146 2.70 13.00 -7.19
C LEU A 146 3.86 14.01 -7.17
N TYR A 147 4.95 13.75 -7.89
CA TYR A 147 6.06 14.70 -8.02
C TYR A 147 5.61 16.06 -8.62
N ARG A 148 4.76 16.03 -9.65
CA ARG A 148 4.23 17.26 -10.28
C ARG A 148 3.28 18.02 -9.36
N VAL A 149 2.38 17.32 -8.67
CA VAL A 149 1.42 17.93 -7.74
C VAL A 149 2.14 18.51 -6.53
N ALA A 150 3.13 17.80 -5.98
CA ALA A 150 3.92 18.28 -4.86
C ALA A 150 4.86 19.45 -5.21
N GLY A 151 5.22 19.60 -6.49
CA GLY A 151 6.04 20.70 -6.98
C GLY A 151 5.28 22.00 -7.28
N ARG A 152 3.95 21.94 -7.40
CA ARG A 152 3.08 23.12 -7.48
C ARG A 152 3.04 23.86 -6.15
#